data_AF-A0A2E3SNH2-F1
#
_entry.id   AF-A0A2E3SNH2-F1
#
_cell.length_a   1.000
_cell.length_b   1.000
_cell.length_c   1.000
_cell.angle_alpha   90.00
_cell.angle_beta   90.00
_cell.angle_gamma   90.00
#
_symmetry.space_group_name_H-M   'P 1'
#
loop_
_entity.id
_entity.type
_entity.pdbx_description
1 polymer ?
#
loop_
_entity_poly.entity_id
_entity_poly.type
_entity_poly.pdbx_seq_one_letter_code
_entity_poly.pdbx_strand_id
1 'polypeptide(L)'
;MTKKVSLNVKCTHCNQSLMDYKKPINEKPSVKVNVKNTDGDEGTLWLCSIYGCYDKVSDITLAEDTRVVLGCPHCDEILNTEIKCKECSNGQMIKFNIEIGGVVAVCDVVGCPSHYVMFEDLTDTLRKFHLEYGV
;
A
#
# COMPACT_ATOMS: atom_id res chain seq x y z
N MET A 1 22.16 -1.00 -12.90
CA MET A 1 21.03 -1.78 -12.35
C MET A 1 20.33 -0.91 -11.31
N THR A 2 19.11 -0.47 -11.58
CA THR A 2 18.36 0.38 -10.65
C THR A 2 17.95 -0.47 -9.44
N LYS A 3 18.49 -0.19 -8.25
CA LYS A 3 18.11 -0.87 -7.01
C LYS A 3 16.62 -0.60 -6.77
N LYS A 4 15.78 -1.63 -6.90
CA LYS A 4 14.36 -1.58 -6.55
C LYS A 4 14.20 -1.91 -5.07
N VAL A 5 13.53 -1.05 -4.31
CA VAL A 5 13.28 -1.26 -2.88
C VAL A 5 11.94 -1.97 -2.71
N SER A 6 11.93 -3.13 -2.05
CA SER A 6 10.71 -3.86 -1.71
C SER A 6 10.32 -3.51 -0.27
N LEU A 7 9.04 -3.21 -0.04
CA LEU A 7 8.53 -2.82 1.27
C LEU A 7 7.63 -3.93 1.83
N ASN A 8 7.94 -4.39 3.04
CA ASN A 8 7.01 -5.19 3.83
C ASN A 8 6.12 -4.26 4.63
N VAL A 9 4.80 -4.47 4.56
CA VAL A 9 3.83 -3.59 5.22
C VAL A 9 2.87 -4.34 6.13
N LYS A 10 2.34 -3.61 7.10
CA LYS A 10 1.45 -4.06 8.17
C LYS A 10 0.23 -3.16 8.25
N CYS A 11 -0.85 -3.72 8.75
CA CYS A 11 -2.07 -2.97 9.05
C CYS A 11 -1.80 -1.92 10.14
N THR A 12 -2.32 -0.70 9.97
CA THR A 12 -2.21 0.38 10.96
C THR A 12 -3.01 0.14 12.24
N HIS A 13 -4.00 -0.75 12.20
CA HIS A 13 -4.90 -1.02 13.32
C HIS A 13 -4.51 -2.26 14.13
N CYS A 14 -4.31 -3.42 13.47
CA CYS A 14 -3.99 -4.67 14.15
C CYS A 14 -2.50 -5.07 14.07
N ASN A 15 -1.69 -4.32 13.33
CA ASN A 15 -0.25 -4.56 13.13
C ASN A 15 0.11 -5.93 12.52
N GLN A 16 -0.86 -6.68 12.01
CA GLN A 16 -0.59 -7.91 11.25
C GLN A 16 0.00 -7.58 9.88
N SER A 17 0.84 -8.49 9.38
CA SER A 17 1.44 -8.38 8.05
C SER A 17 0.38 -8.47 6.97
N LEU A 18 0.37 -7.50 6.05
CA LEU A 18 -0.49 -7.52 4.87
C LEU A 18 0.18 -8.24 3.68
N MET A 19 1.35 -8.83 3.89
CA MET A 19 2.12 -9.45 2.82
C MET A 19 1.57 -10.83 2.46
N ASP A 20 1.29 -11.05 1.17
CA ASP A 20 0.86 -12.32 0.62
C ASP A 20 1.95 -12.96 -0.24
N TYR A 21 2.51 -14.05 0.28
CA TYR A 21 3.55 -14.84 -0.37
C TYR A 21 3.01 -15.81 -1.42
N LYS A 22 1.68 -16.03 -1.46
CA LYS A 22 1.04 -16.97 -2.40
C LYS A 22 0.71 -16.32 -3.75
N LYS A 23 0.53 -15.00 -3.79
CA LYS A 23 0.31 -14.23 -5.03
C LYS A 23 1.40 -13.16 -5.21
N PRO A 24 2.65 -13.53 -5.53
CA PRO A 24 3.70 -12.53 -5.75
C PRO A 24 3.43 -11.68 -6.99
N ILE A 25 3.84 -10.42 -6.95
CA ILE A 25 3.85 -9.50 -8.09
C ILE A 25 5.31 -9.07 -8.30
N ASN A 26 5.81 -9.17 -9.53
CA ASN A 26 7.21 -8.87 -9.85
C ASN A 26 8.22 -9.62 -8.96
N GLU A 27 7.97 -10.92 -8.74
CA GLU A 27 8.81 -11.83 -7.94
C GLU A 27 8.94 -11.45 -6.46
N LYS A 28 8.10 -10.53 -5.97
CA LYS A 28 8.04 -10.13 -4.55
C LYS A 28 6.65 -10.41 -3.97
N PRO A 29 6.55 -10.74 -2.66
CA PRO A 29 5.27 -10.87 -1.98
C PRO A 29 4.45 -9.59 -2.18
N SER A 30 3.17 -9.73 -2.52
CA SER A 30 2.28 -8.59 -2.75
C SER A 30 1.62 -8.12 -1.46
N VAL A 31 1.07 -6.91 -1.46
CA VAL A 31 0.29 -6.39 -0.34
C VAL A 31 -1.18 -6.75 -0.58
N LYS A 32 -1.73 -7.62 0.26
CA LYS A 32 -3.12 -8.09 0.19
C LYS A 32 -4.02 -7.23 1.09
N VAL A 33 -5.09 -6.72 0.50
CA VAL A 33 -6.12 -5.94 1.19
C VAL A 33 -7.51 -6.31 0.67
N ASN A 34 -8.52 -6.14 1.52
CA ASN A 34 -9.92 -6.17 1.07
C ASN A 34 -10.19 -4.89 0.30
N VAL A 35 -10.97 -4.96 -0.77
CA VAL A 35 -11.34 -3.80 -1.58
C VAL A 35 -12.85 -3.76 -1.77
N LYS A 36 -13.43 -2.57 -1.70
CA LYS A 36 -14.81 -2.29 -2.06
C LYS A 36 -14.88 -1.15 -3.07
N ASN A 37 -15.57 -1.37 -4.19
CA ASN A 37 -15.77 -0.33 -5.21
C ASN A 37 -17.02 0.53 -4.90
N THR A 38 -17.26 1.56 -5.70
CA THR A 38 -18.43 2.44 -5.57
C THR A 38 -19.75 1.76 -5.90
N ASP A 39 -19.72 0.69 -6.69
CA ASP A 39 -20.90 -0.06 -7.12
C ASP A 39 -21.37 -1.06 -6.05
N GLY A 40 -20.56 -1.25 -5.00
CA GLY A 40 -20.85 -2.11 -3.86
C GLY A 40 -20.22 -3.50 -3.93
N ASP A 41 -19.46 -3.81 -4.98
CA ASP A 41 -18.72 -5.06 -5.09
C ASP A 41 -17.57 -5.07 -4.08
N GLU A 42 -17.43 -6.21 -3.42
CA GLU A 42 -16.37 -6.48 -2.46
C GLU A 42 -15.48 -7.60 -2.97
N GLY A 43 -14.17 -7.47 -2.76
CA GLY A 43 -13.20 -8.46 -3.20
C GLY A 43 -11.84 -8.28 -2.54
N THR A 44 -10.83 -8.86 -3.18
CA THR A 44 -9.43 -8.76 -2.74
C THR A 44 -8.59 -8.04 -3.78
N LEU A 45 -7.71 -7.17 -3.31
CA LEU A 45 -6.72 -6.44 -4.09
C LEU A 45 -5.31 -6.82 -3.61
N TRP A 46 -4.43 -7.10 -4.56
CA TRP A 46 -3.00 -7.30 -4.35
C TRP A 46 -2.22 -6.18 -5.03
N LEU A 47 -1.47 -5.43 -4.24
CA LEU A 47 -0.62 -4.34 -4.72
C LEU A 47 0.83 -4.79 -4.81
N CYS A 48 1.56 -4.27 -5.78
CA CYS A 48 3.01 -4.45 -5.85
C CYS A 48 3.68 -3.83 -4.62
N SER A 49 4.57 -4.58 -3.97
CA SER A 49 5.31 -4.14 -2.78
C SER A 49 6.59 -3.37 -3.11
N ILE A 50 6.93 -3.25 -4.38
CA ILE A 50 8.12 -2.53 -4.83
C ILE A 50 7.80 -1.03 -4.90
N TYR A 51 8.66 -0.20 -4.33
CA TYR A 51 8.52 1.26 -4.41
C TYR A 51 8.53 1.74 -5.86
N GLY A 52 7.56 2.60 -6.21
CA GLY A 52 7.36 3.10 -7.59
C GLY A 52 6.74 2.09 -8.56
N CYS A 53 6.32 0.92 -8.08
CA CYS A 53 5.61 -0.08 -8.86
C CYS A 53 4.10 0.15 -8.73
N TYR A 54 3.41 0.22 -9.87
CA TYR A 54 1.96 0.48 -9.94
C TYR A 54 1.15 -0.76 -10.32
N ASP A 55 1.83 -1.90 -10.49
CA ASP A 55 1.19 -3.16 -10.83
C ASP A 55 0.28 -3.60 -9.69
N LYS A 56 -0.91 -4.08 -10.07
CA LYS A 56 -1.94 -4.54 -9.15
C LYS A 56 -2.74 -5.67 -9.78
N VAL A 57 -3.25 -6.55 -8.92
CA VAL A 57 -4.18 -7.62 -9.30
C VAL A 57 -5.41 -7.49 -8.41
N SER A 58 -6.60 -7.52 -8.99
CA SER A 58 -7.86 -7.43 -8.27
C SER A 58 -8.78 -8.57 -8.70
N ASP A 59 -9.53 -9.13 -7.76
CA ASP A 59 -10.56 -10.13 -8.07
C ASP A 59 -11.90 -9.48 -8.50
N ILE A 60 -12.03 -8.16 -8.35
CA ILE A 60 -13.17 -7.37 -8.85
C ILE A 60 -12.73 -6.36 -9.92
N THR A 61 -13.68 -5.93 -10.74
CA THR A 61 -13.44 -4.86 -11.72
C THR A 61 -13.34 -3.52 -10.99
N LEU A 62 -12.23 -2.82 -11.21
CA LEU A 62 -11.97 -1.50 -10.68
C LEU A 62 -11.97 -0.52 -11.85
N ALA A 63 -12.98 0.34 -11.92
CA ALA A 63 -13.04 1.37 -12.95
C ALA A 63 -11.97 2.45 -12.69
N GLU A 64 -11.28 2.88 -13.74
CA GLU A 64 -10.30 3.98 -13.64
C GLU A 64 -10.99 5.28 -13.15
N ASP A 65 -10.24 6.12 -12.44
CA ASP A 65 -10.70 7.36 -11.81
C ASP A 65 -11.83 7.21 -10.77
N THR A 66 -12.07 5.98 -10.29
CA THR A 66 -13.03 5.72 -9.20
C THR A 66 -12.35 5.52 -7.86
N ARG A 67 -13.05 5.89 -6.78
CA ARG A 67 -12.57 5.68 -5.41
C ARG A 67 -12.86 4.26 -4.95
N VAL A 68 -11.94 3.71 -4.17
CA VAL A 68 -12.11 2.41 -3.51
C VAL A 68 -11.94 2.55 -2.01
N VAL A 69 -12.61 1.67 -1.26
CA VAL A 69 -12.37 1.51 0.18
C VAL A 69 -11.50 0.28 0.37
N LEU A 70 -10.36 0.45 1.02
CA LEU A 70 -9.45 -0.64 1.36
C LEU A 70 -9.58 -1.00 2.84
N GLY A 71 -9.68 -2.28 3.11
CA GLY A 71 -9.79 -2.85 4.45
C GLY A 71 -8.69 -3.86 4.75
N CYS A 72 -8.38 -4.02 6.03
CA CYS A 72 -7.46 -5.06 6.48
C CYS A 72 -8.13 -6.45 6.37
N PRO A 73 -7.50 -7.46 5.73
CA PRO A 73 -8.06 -8.80 5.61
C PRO A 73 -8.00 -9.61 6.92
N HIS A 74 -7.45 -9.05 8.00
CA HIS A 74 -7.30 -9.71 9.29
C HIS A 74 -8.23 -9.17 10.37
N CYS A 75 -8.58 -7.89 10.30
CA CYS A 75 -9.40 -7.22 11.31
C CYS A 75 -10.55 -6.41 10.74
N ASP A 76 -10.72 -6.43 9.41
CA ASP A 76 -11.79 -5.76 8.65
C ASP A 76 -11.90 -4.24 8.80
N GLU A 77 -11.03 -3.63 9.60
CA GLU A 77 -10.92 -2.18 9.74
C GLU A 77 -10.54 -1.49 8.43
N ILE A 78 -11.17 -0.32 8.20
CA ILE A 78 -10.93 0.52 7.04
C ILE A 78 -9.56 1.21 7.17
N LEU A 79 -8.77 1.14 6.10
CA LEU A 79 -7.41 1.69 6.04
C LEU A 79 -7.37 3.08 5.38
N ASN A 80 -8.46 3.51 4.73
CA ASN A 80 -8.61 4.86 4.21
C ASN A 80 -8.53 5.87 5.36
N THR A 81 -7.86 6.99 5.12
CA THR A 81 -7.75 8.10 6.06
C THR A 81 -8.47 9.33 5.51
N GLU A 82 -8.71 10.33 6.35
CA GLU A 82 -9.31 11.60 5.92
C GLU A 82 -8.31 12.53 5.19
N ILE A 83 -7.04 12.12 5.08
CA ILE A 83 -5.99 12.90 4.44
C ILE A 83 -6.23 12.89 2.92
N LYS A 84 -6.39 14.07 2.33
CA LYS A 84 -6.58 14.21 0.88
C LYS A 84 -5.30 13.89 0.12
N CYS A 85 -5.45 13.28 -1.05
CA CYS A 85 -4.38 13.16 -2.02
C CYS A 85 -3.99 14.56 -2.52
N LYS A 86 -2.70 14.78 -2.79
CA LYS A 86 -2.18 16.04 -3.35
C LYS A 86 -2.06 16.01 -4.87
N GLU A 87 -1.95 14.82 -5.47
CA GLU A 87 -1.82 14.64 -6.93
C GLU A 87 -3.17 14.63 -7.64
N CYS A 88 -4.23 14.15 -6.99
CA CYS A 88 -5.58 14.17 -7.54
C CYS A 88 -6.55 14.94 -6.61
N SER A 89 -7.58 15.54 -7.21
CA SER A 89 -8.56 16.37 -6.50
C SER A 89 -9.57 15.56 -5.69
N ASN A 90 -9.78 14.29 -6.04
CA ASN A 90 -10.91 13.49 -5.56
C ASN A 90 -10.52 12.33 -4.64
N GLY A 91 -9.23 12.13 -4.37
CA GLY A 91 -8.75 10.98 -3.62
C GLY A 91 -8.42 11.27 -2.15
N GLN A 92 -8.46 10.22 -1.35
CA GLN A 92 -7.94 10.15 0.00
C GLN A 92 -6.74 9.20 0.06
N MET A 93 -5.91 9.37 1.07
CA MET A 93 -4.73 8.54 1.30
C MET A 93 -5.11 7.35 2.19
N ILE A 94 -4.65 6.17 1.82
CA ILE A 94 -4.65 4.94 2.60
C ILE A 94 -3.26 4.75 3.17
N LYS A 95 -3.14 4.41 4.46
CA LYS A 95 -1.83 4.21 5.10
C LYS A 95 -1.58 2.75 5.45
N PHE A 96 -0.33 2.34 5.31
CA PHE A 96 0.21 1.08 5.80
C PHE A 96 1.46 1.34 6.62
N ASN A 97 1.66 0.59 7.70
CA ASN A 97 2.91 0.66 8.47
C ASN A 97 3.99 -0.15 7.76
N ILE A 98 5.19 0.37 7.62
CA ILE A 98 6.32 -0.38 7.07
C ILE A 98 6.93 -1.19 8.22
N GLU A 99 7.23 -2.47 7.98
CA GLU A 99 7.78 -3.37 9.01
C GLU A 99 9.08 -2.86 9.64
N ILE A 100 9.96 -2.27 8.83
CA ILE A 100 11.23 -1.69 9.30
C ILE A 100 11.07 -0.31 9.95
N GLY A 101 9.89 0.28 9.90
CA GLY A 101 9.59 1.61 10.45
C GLY A 101 9.14 2.61 9.39
N GLY A 102 8.32 3.56 9.82
CA GLY A 102 7.63 4.51 8.95
C GLY A 102 6.30 3.99 8.42
N VAL A 103 5.68 4.79 7.57
CA VAL A 103 4.41 4.49 6.92
C VAL A 103 4.52 4.73 5.43
N VAL A 104 3.76 3.99 4.66
CA VAL A 104 3.58 4.23 3.24
C VAL A 104 2.12 4.55 2.98
N ALA A 105 1.88 5.54 2.15
CA ALA A 105 0.57 6.04 1.84
C ALA A 105 0.30 5.97 0.34
N VAL A 106 -0.84 5.40 -0.04
CA VAL A 106 -1.28 5.29 -1.45
C VAL A 106 -2.63 5.99 -1.61
N CYS A 107 -2.92 6.51 -2.79
CA CYS A 107 -4.23 7.08 -3.06
C CYS A 107 -5.28 5.99 -3.24
N ASP A 108 -6.50 6.27 -2.78
CA ASP A 108 -7.67 5.41 -2.93
C ASP A 108 -8.38 5.53 -4.29
N VAL A 109 -7.84 6.32 -5.23
CA VAL A 109 -8.36 6.46 -6.59
C VAL A 109 -7.61 5.53 -7.52
N VAL A 110 -8.34 4.69 -8.24
CA VAL A 110 -7.80 3.79 -9.27
C VAL A 110 -7.18 4.64 -10.39
N GLY A 111 -5.90 4.40 -10.70
CA GLY A 111 -5.17 5.13 -11.74
C GLY A 111 -4.33 6.31 -11.23
N CYS A 112 -4.50 6.70 -9.96
CA CYS A 112 -3.67 7.77 -9.39
C CYS A 112 -2.24 7.28 -9.09
N PRO A 113 -1.18 7.97 -9.59
CA PRO A 113 0.21 7.56 -9.35
C PRO A 113 0.74 7.94 -7.96
N SER A 114 -0.10 8.52 -7.10
CA SER A 114 0.27 9.00 -5.77
C SER A 114 0.59 7.85 -4.82
N HIS A 115 1.88 7.59 -4.64
CA HIS A 115 2.43 6.63 -3.68
C HIS A 115 3.56 7.34 -2.91
N TYR A 116 3.32 7.71 -1.64
CA TYR A 116 4.28 8.43 -0.81
C TYR A 116 4.76 7.55 0.34
N VAL A 117 6.07 7.54 0.59
CA VAL A 117 6.64 6.97 1.82
C VAL A 117 6.89 8.10 2.80
N MET A 118 6.40 7.95 4.03
CA MET A 118 6.57 8.91 5.12
C MET A 118 7.18 8.18 6.32
N PHE A 119 8.41 8.51 6.70
CA PHE A 119 9.04 7.89 7.87
C PHE A 119 8.65 8.65 9.14
N GLU A 120 8.11 7.96 10.14
CA GLU A 120 7.78 8.55 11.45
C GLU A 120 9.03 8.80 12.31
N ASP A 121 10.05 7.92 12.22
CA ASP A 121 11.38 8.17 12.78
C ASP A 121 12.43 8.09 11.66
N LEU A 122 12.77 9.26 11.13
CA LEU A 122 13.75 9.39 10.05
C LEU A 122 15.12 8.81 10.46
N THR A 123 15.49 8.90 11.74
CA THR A 123 16.84 8.57 12.21
C THR A 123 17.05 7.07 12.30
N ASP A 124 16.10 6.37 12.92
CA ASP A 124 16.16 4.92 13.04
C ASP A 124 15.89 4.22 11.71
N THR A 125 15.05 4.80 10.86
CA THR A 125 14.78 4.23 9.55
C THR A 125 15.96 4.41 8.60
N LEU A 126 16.63 5.57 8.60
CA LEU A 126 17.85 5.78 7.82
C LEU A 126 18.99 4.85 8.27
N ARG A 127 19.11 4.57 9.58
CA ARG A 127 20.07 3.58 10.09
C ARG A 127 19.76 2.18 9.57
N LYS A 128 18.50 1.73 9.65
CA LYS A 128 18.11 0.41 9.12
C LYS A 128 18.32 0.30 7.62
N PHE A 129 17.95 1.34 6.86
CA PHE A 129 18.23 1.39 5.42
C PHE A 129 19.72 1.34 5.09
N HIS A 130 20.56 2.07 5.84
CA HIS A 130 22.02 2.02 5.65
C HIS A 130 22.59 0.63 5.97
N LEU A 131 22.11 -0.02 7.04
CA LEU A 131 22.49 -1.38 7.41
C LEU A 131 22.06 -2.43 6.37
N GLU A 132 20.88 -2.25 5.76
CA GLU A 132 20.27 -3.24 4.85
C GLU A 132 20.69 -3.04 3.39
N TYR A 133 20.94 -1.80 2.95
CA TYR A 133 21.21 -1.46 1.54
C TYR A 133 22.56 -0.82 1.26
N GLY A 134 23.35 -0.52 2.29
CA GLY A 134 24.77 -0.14 2.25
C GLY A 134 25.11 0.83 1.13
N VAL A 135 24.84 2.13 1.34
CA VAL A 135 25.46 3.22 0.58
C VAL A 135 26.39 3.97 1.52
#